data_AF-A0A1H2LL89-F1
#
_entry.id   AF-A0A1H2LL89-F1
#
_cell.length_a   1.000
_cell.length_b   1.000
_cell.length_c   1.000
_cell.angle_alpha   90.00
_cell.angle_beta   90.00
_cell.angle_gamma   90.00
#
_symmetry.space_group_name_H-M   'P 1'
#
loop_
_entity.id
_entity.type
_entity.pdbx_description
1 polymer ?
#
loop_
_entity_poly.entity_id
_entity_poly.type
_entity_poly.pdbx_seq_one_letter_code
_entity_poly.pdbx_strand_id
1 'polypeptide(L)'
;MAFIDLIEQLAEESSPLVDRAGQLRVDLDSDPNNQEAFEELISLIRKLGQSSPTADPLTADDVQHRKTPVKLVLLALSEDLASDSRAWYPLIQLAKITIDDDPAAAVHQIEVAAAREESGRALAEGIHLLVEADQPDTAMQVGMGRWNPENDIPDVGIELIKAAVETGKISDAQRFLTALEQHHPGNQDVLDLHAFIAEAE
;
A
#
# COMPACT_ATOMS: atom_id res chain seq x y z
N MET A 1 9.93 19.87 6.95
CA MET A 1 9.37 20.58 5.77
C MET A 1 7.93 20.11 5.67
N ALA A 2 6.96 21.03 5.59
CA ALA A 2 5.56 20.61 5.60
C ALA A 2 5.19 19.99 4.25
N PHE A 3 4.31 19.00 4.24
CA PHE A 3 3.81 18.37 3.00
C PHE A 3 3.28 19.39 1.98
N ILE A 4 2.60 20.43 2.45
CA ILE A 4 2.08 21.51 1.60
C ILE A 4 3.22 22.26 0.90
N ASP A 5 4.35 22.51 1.58
CA ASP A 5 5.51 23.16 0.96
C ASP A 5 6.05 22.33 -0.24
N LEU A 6 5.97 20.99 -0.16
CA LEU A 6 6.40 20.10 -1.23
C LEU A 6 5.39 20.07 -2.40
N ILE A 7 4.09 20.19 -2.13
CA ILE A 7 3.06 20.29 -3.17
C ILE A 7 3.14 21.64 -3.89
N GLU A 8 3.36 22.73 -3.15
CA GLU A 8 3.55 24.06 -3.75
C GLU A 8 4.79 24.09 -4.66
N GLN A 9 5.86 23.39 -4.31
CA GLN A 9 7.04 23.22 -5.18
C GLN A 9 6.78 22.39 -6.44
N LEU A 10 5.74 21.54 -6.45
CA LEU A 10 5.32 20.78 -7.64
C LEU A 10 4.40 21.58 -8.57
N ALA A 11 3.82 22.69 -8.11
CA ALA A 11 2.85 23.48 -8.84
C ALA A 11 3.41 24.87 -9.24
N GLU A 12 2.83 25.49 -10.27
CA GLU A 12 2.90 26.95 -10.41
C GLU A 12 2.00 27.57 -9.32
N GLU A 13 2.43 28.69 -8.71
CA GLU A 13 1.69 29.35 -7.62
C GLU A 13 0.20 29.57 -8.00
N SER A 14 -0.72 29.21 -7.08
CA SER A 14 -2.19 29.37 -7.22
C SER A 14 -2.90 28.42 -8.21
N SER A 15 -2.64 27.11 -8.11
CA SER A 15 -3.40 26.09 -8.86
C SER A 15 -4.60 25.57 -8.05
N PRO A 16 -5.81 25.41 -8.65
CA PRO A 16 -6.95 24.78 -7.98
C PRO A 16 -6.68 23.32 -7.56
N LEU A 17 -5.62 22.69 -8.09
CA LEU A 17 -5.17 21.38 -7.64
C LEU A 17 -4.50 21.44 -6.25
N VAL A 18 -3.84 22.56 -5.91
CA VAL A 18 -3.25 22.78 -4.58
C VAL A 18 -4.36 22.97 -3.55
N ASP A 19 -5.41 23.74 -3.88
CA ASP A 19 -6.58 23.91 -3.02
C ASP A 19 -7.27 22.56 -2.74
N ARG A 20 -7.45 21.73 -3.78
CA ARG A 20 -8.02 20.39 -3.62
C ARG A 20 -7.13 19.48 -2.77
N ALA A 21 -5.81 19.54 -2.96
CA ALA A 21 -4.87 18.79 -2.14
C ALA A 21 -4.94 19.20 -0.66
N GLY A 22 -5.12 20.49 -0.37
CA GLY A 22 -5.36 21.00 0.98
C GLY A 22 -6.65 20.44 1.60
N GLN A 23 -7.76 20.40 0.85
CA GLN A 23 -9.01 19.82 1.35
C GLN A 23 -8.87 18.31 1.65
N LEU A 24 -8.24 17.55 0.75
CA LEU A 24 -7.98 16.13 0.97
C LEU A 24 -7.09 15.90 2.19
N ARG A 25 -6.14 16.80 2.45
CA ARG A 25 -5.29 16.72 3.66
C ARG A 25 -6.12 16.89 4.94
N VAL A 26 -7.11 17.76 4.95
CA VAL A 26 -8.05 17.92 6.08
C VAL A 26 -8.92 16.69 6.27
N ASP A 27 -9.38 16.08 5.17
CA ASP A 27 -10.16 14.84 5.21
C ASP A 27 -9.31 13.70 5.82
N LEU A 28 -8.02 13.62 5.45
CA LEU A 28 -7.06 12.65 5.97
C LEU A 28 -6.60 12.92 7.40
N ASP A 29 -6.62 14.17 7.88
CA ASP A 29 -6.43 14.45 9.31
C ASP A 29 -7.58 13.86 10.16
N SER A 30 -8.79 13.92 9.61
CA SER A 30 -9.99 13.40 10.28
C SER A 30 -9.97 11.87 10.30
N ASP A 31 -9.69 11.25 9.16
CA ASP A 31 -9.51 9.81 9.00
C ASP A 31 -8.28 9.49 8.13
N PRO A 32 -7.14 9.12 8.74
CA PRO A 32 -5.92 8.81 7.98
C PRO A 32 -6.05 7.54 7.13
N ASN A 33 -7.11 6.75 7.32
CA ASN A 33 -7.38 5.53 6.55
C ASN A 33 -8.44 5.74 5.47
N ASN A 34 -8.85 6.98 5.20
CA ASN A 34 -9.73 7.29 4.07
C ASN A 34 -9.00 7.03 2.75
N GLN A 35 -9.15 5.82 2.22
CA GLN A 35 -8.47 5.34 1.02
C GLN A 35 -8.81 6.20 -0.19
N GLU A 36 -10.08 6.57 -0.37
CA GLU A 36 -10.52 7.41 -1.49
C GLU A 36 -9.81 8.77 -1.49
N ALA A 37 -9.74 9.43 -0.33
CA ALA A 37 -9.05 10.71 -0.20
C ALA A 37 -7.54 10.58 -0.44
N PHE A 38 -6.93 9.50 0.05
CA PHE A 38 -5.51 9.23 -0.14
C PHE A 38 -5.17 8.97 -1.61
N GLU A 39 -5.94 8.11 -2.29
CA GLU A 39 -5.75 7.79 -3.71
C GLU A 39 -5.97 9.01 -4.61
N GLU A 40 -6.97 9.84 -4.31
CA GLU A 40 -7.17 11.11 -5.01
C GLU A 40 -5.96 12.03 -4.84
N LEU A 41 -5.41 12.12 -3.63
CA LEU A 41 -4.24 12.94 -3.33
C LEU A 41 -2.99 12.43 -4.07
N ILE A 42 -2.76 11.11 -4.11
CA ILE A 42 -1.69 10.51 -4.94
C ILE A 42 -1.87 10.91 -6.41
N SER A 43 -3.10 10.80 -6.94
CA SER A 43 -3.43 11.12 -8.33
C SER A 43 -3.12 12.58 -8.64
N LEU A 44 -3.45 13.50 -7.74
CA LEU A 44 -3.13 14.93 -7.87
C LEU A 44 -1.62 15.18 -7.87
N ILE A 45 -0.88 14.59 -6.92
CA ILE A 45 0.59 14.73 -6.84
C ILE A 45 1.25 14.26 -8.15
N ARG A 46 0.78 13.13 -8.71
CA ARG A 46 1.28 12.63 -10.00
C ARG A 46 0.97 13.58 -11.15
N LYS A 47 -0.25 14.15 -11.22
CA LYS A 47 -0.62 15.14 -12.24
C LYS A 47 0.21 16.41 -12.16
N LEU A 48 0.48 16.90 -10.93
CA LEU A 48 1.33 18.05 -10.70
C LEU A 48 2.77 17.78 -11.15
N GLY A 49 3.34 16.63 -10.79
CA GLY A 49 4.68 16.25 -11.24
C GLY A 49 4.84 16.09 -12.76
N GLN A 50 3.76 15.80 -13.49
CA GLN A 50 3.74 15.72 -14.95
C GLN A 50 3.56 17.07 -15.64
N SER A 51 2.96 18.06 -14.95
CA SER A 51 2.76 19.39 -15.48
C SER A 51 4.11 20.11 -15.56
N SER A 52 4.73 20.14 -16.74
CA SER A 52 5.94 20.93 -16.95
C SER A 52 5.57 22.37 -17.29
N PRO A 53 6.19 23.38 -16.66
CA PRO A 53 6.12 24.74 -17.16
C PRO A 53 6.71 24.75 -18.58
N THR A 54 6.11 25.55 -19.46
CA THR A 54 6.68 25.79 -20.80
C THR A 54 8.04 26.46 -20.59
N ALA A 55 9.14 25.72 -20.75
CA ALA A 55 10.47 26.26 -20.54
C ALA A 55 10.74 27.37 -21.54
N ASP A 56 11.05 28.57 -21.06
CA ASP A 56 11.58 29.65 -21.88
C ASP A 56 12.95 29.19 -22.44
N PRO A 57 13.13 29.13 -23.78
CA PRO A 57 14.36 28.64 -24.39
C PRO A 57 15.64 29.38 -23.96
N LEU A 58 15.48 30.56 -23.33
CA LEU A 58 16.57 31.43 -22.91
C LEU A 58 17.04 31.23 -21.45
N THR A 59 16.37 30.40 -20.65
CA THR A 59 16.72 30.14 -19.23
C THR A 59 17.03 28.66 -18.93
N ALA A 60 17.17 27.83 -19.97
CA ALA A 60 17.20 26.37 -19.89
C ALA A 60 18.30 25.75 -18.99
N ASP A 61 19.39 26.46 -18.69
CA ASP A 61 20.49 25.93 -17.88
C ASP A 61 20.21 25.89 -16.36
N ASP A 62 19.26 26.70 -15.85
CA ASP A 62 18.94 26.76 -14.40
C ASP A 62 17.71 25.93 -13.99
N VAL A 63 16.84 25.57 -14.94
CA VAL A 63 15.53 24.94 -14.67
C VAL A 63 15.63 23.42 -14.45
N GLN A 64 16.75 22.79 -14.85
CA GLN A 64 16.91 21.33 -14.76
C GLN A 64 17.12 20.79 -13.32
N HIS A 65 17.35 21.66 -12.32
CA HIS A 65 17.88 21.25 -11.01
C HIS A 65 16.90 21.28 -9.82
N ARG A 66 15.61 21.64 -9.97
CA ARG A 66 14.69 21.78 -8.82
C ARG A 66 13.27 21.27 -9.04
N LYS A 67 13.09 20.07 -9.56
CA LYS A 67 11.79 19.39 -9.41
C LYS A 67 11.92 18.33 -8.33
N THR A 68 11.26 18.53 -7.20
CA THR A 68 11.13 17.51 -6.16
C THR A 68 10.53 16.25 -6.80
N PRO A 69 11.21 15.10 -6.75
CA PRO A 69 10.66 13.86 -7.30
C PRO A 69 9.31 13.53 -6.69
N VAL A 70 8.32 13.16 -7.50
CA VAL A 70 6.99 12.69 -7.04
C VAL A 70 7.12 11.62 -5.95
N LYS A 71 8.08 10.70 -6.10
CA LYS A 71 8.38 9.67 -5.09
C LYS A 71 8.70 10.27 -3.72
N LEU A 72 9.47 11.36 -3.65
CA LEU A 72 9.78 12.02 -2.37
C LEU A 72 8.56 12.69 -1.74
N VAL A 73 7.67 13.28 -2.56
CA VAL A 73 6.44 13.90 -2.05
C VAL A 73 5.48 12.84 -1.51
N LEU A 74 5.35 11.71 -2.21
CA LEU A 74 4.55 10.58 -1.75
C LEU A 74 5.15 9.94 -0.48
N LEU A 75 6.47 9.81 -0.40
CA LEU A 75 7.16 9.34 0.80
C LEU A 75 6.85 10.25 2.00
N ALA A 76 7.07 11.56 1.84
CA ALA A 76 6.83 12.53 2.91
C ALA A 76 5.36 12.57 3.37
N LEU A 77 4.40 12.44 2.43
CA LEU A 77 2.98 12.35 2.75
C LEU A 77 2.67 11.11 3.59
N SER A 78 3.14 9.94 3.12
CA SER A 78 2.88 8.67 3.80
C SER A 78 3.54 8.63 5.19
N GLU A 79 4.76 9.15 5.32
CA GLU A 79 5.47 9.25 6.61
C GLU A 79 4.76 10.18 7.59
N ASP A 80 4.33 11.36 7.14
CA ASP A 80 3.58 12.32 7.97
C ASP A 80 2.28 11.69 8.49
N LEU A 81 1.50 11.08 7.60
CA LEU A 81 0.23 10.43 7.98
C LEU A 81 0.43 9.16 8.82
N ALA A 82 1.49 8.39 8.58
CA ALA A 82 1.82 7.19 9.36
C ALA A 82 2.17 7.49 10.82
N SER A 83 2.49 8.74 11.15
CA SER A 83 2.74 9.18 12.54
C SER A 83 1.48 9.13 13.42
N ASP A 84 0.27 9.18 12.83
CA ASP A 84 -0.98 8.96 13.57
C ASP A 84 -1.09 7.48 13.97
N SER A 85 -1.34 7.21 15.25
CA SER A 85 -1.47 5.84 15.77
C SER A 85 -2.62 5.04 15.16
N ARG A 86 -3.61 5.70 14.56
CA ARG A 86 -4.75 5.08 13.86
C ARG A 86 -4.41 4.68 12.43
N ALA A 87 -3.35 5.24 11.85
CA ALA A 87 -3.02 5.10 10.43
C ALA A 87 -2.45 3.71 10.14
N TRP A 88 -3.21 2.86 9.45
CA TRP A 88 -2.71 1.60 8.89
C TRP A 88 -2.53 1.72 7.37
N TYR A 89 -3.44 2.39 6.67
CA TYR A 89 -3.38 2.48 5.21
C TYR A 89 -2.17 3.31 4.72
N PRO A 90 -1.83 4.46 5.33
CA PRO A 90 -0.59 5.18 4.99
C PRO A 90 0.67 4.35 5.19
N LEU A 91 0.70 3.43 6.16
CA LEU A 91 1.83 2.51 6.35
C LEU A 91 1.93 1.48 5.21
N ILE A 92 0.80 0.97 4.72
CA ILE A 92 0.78 0.10 3.53
C ILE A 92 1.27 0.86 2.29
N GLN A 93 0.85 2.12 2.12
CA GLN A 93 1.34 2.94 1.01
C GLN A 93 2.83 3.25 1.15
N LEU A 94 3.33 3.46 2.37
CA LEU A 94 4.76 3.63 2.64
C LEU A 94 5.54 2.36 2.28
N ALA A 95 5.02 1.18 2.64
CA ALA A 95 5.61 -0.10 2.28
C ALA A 95 5.69 -0.26 0.77
N LYS A 96 4.61 0.07 0.06
CA LYS A 96 4.55 0.02 -1.41
C LYS A 96 5.60 0.90 -2.09
N ILE A 97 5.90 2.06 -1.53
CA ILE A 97 6.88 3.00 -2.10
C ILE A 97 8.32 2.52 -1.85
N THR A 98 8.54 1.82 -0.73
CA THR A 98 9.87 1.47 -0.22
C THR A 98 10.30 0.04 -0.54
N ILE A 99 9.38 -0.87 -0.85
CA ILE A 99 9.65 -2.31 -0.97
C ILE A 99 10.80 -2.68 -1.91
N ASP A 100 10.98 -1.96 -3.02
CA ASP A 100 12.08 -2.21 -3.97
C ASP A 100 13.45 -1.75 -3.45
N ASP A 101 13.48 -0.66 -2.66
CA ASP A 101 14.72 -0.03 -2.20
C ASP A 101 15.13 -0.52 -0.79
N ASP A 102 14.15 -0.80 0.07
CA ASP A 102 14.32 -1.26 1.45
C ASP A 102 13.17 -2.23 1.85
N PRO A 103 13.26 -3.51 1.45
CA PRO A 103 12.28 -4.52 1.82
C PRO A 103 12.08 -4.68 3.33
N ALA A 104 13.13 -4.48 4.12
CA ALA A 104 13.06 -4.65 5.58
C ALA A 104 12.22 -3.54 6.22
N ALA A 105 12.37 -2.30 5.74
CA ALA A 105 11.50 -1.20 6.15
C ALA A 105 10.04 -1.45 5.73
N ALA A 106 9.81 -1.94 4.51
CA ALA A 106 8.47 -2.27 4.03
C ALA A 106 7.79 -3.35 4.90
N VAL A 107 8.49 -4.44 5.23
CA VAL A 107 8.00 -5.47 6.15
C VAL A 107 7.65 -4.89 7.51
N HIS A 108 8.52 -4.05 8.09
CA HIS A 108 8.24 -3.41 9.36
C HIS A 108 6.97 -2.56 9.32
N GLN A 109 6.79 -1.78 8.24
CA GLN A 109 5.60 -0.95 8.05
C GLN A 109 4.32 -1.78 7.94
N ILE A 110 4.36 -2.89 7.20
CA ILE A 110 3.25 -3.86 7.11
C ILE A 110 2.91 -4.44 8.48
N GLU A 111 3.91 -4.85 9.27
CA GLU A 111 3.68 -5.40 10.60
C GLU A 111 3.06 -4.39 11.57
N VAL A 112 3.45 -3.11 11.46
CA VAL A 112 2.84 -2.03 12.25
C VAL A 112 1.41 -1.76 11.77
N ALA A 113 1.16 -1.76 10.46
CA ALA A 113 -0.18 -1.59 9.90
C ALA A 113 -1.13 -2.70 10.38
N ALA A 114 -0.69 -3.96 10.29
CA ALA A 114 -1.42 -5.12 10.77
C ALA A 114 -1.60 -5.16 12.30
N ALA A 115 -0.78 -4.41 13.06
CA ALA A 115 -1.00 -4.24 14.50
C ALA A 115 -2.04 -3.15 14.82
N ARG A 116 -2.28 -2.22 13.91
CA ARG A 116 -3.25 -1.11 14.08
C ARG A 116 -4.63 -1.44 13.52
N GLU A 117 -4.72 -2.42 12.63
CA GLU A 117 -5.94 -2.82 11.93
C GLU A 117 -6.30 -4.27 12.27
N GLU A 118 -7.42 -4.46 12.96
CA GLU A 118 -7.76 -5.75 13.60
C GLU A 118 -8.61 -6.68 12.72
N SER A 119 -9.13 -6.21 11.57
CA SER A 119 -9.96 -7.06 10.70
C SER A 119 -9.15 -7.92 9.74
N GLY A 120 -7.83 -7.71 9.67
CA GLY A 120 -6.94 -8.40 8.75
C GLY A 120 -6.83 -7.75 7.37
N ARG A 121 -7.48 -6.61 7.10
CA ARG A 121 -7.34 -5.88 5.82
C ARG A 121 -5.91 -5.42 5.59
N ALA A 122 -5.28 -4.80 6.59
CA ALA A 122 -3.90 -4.34 6.46
C ALA A 122 -2.94 -5.52 6.25
N LEU A 123 -3.21 -6.65 6.90
CA LEU A 123 -2.42 -7.86 6.74
C LEU A 123 -2.57 -8.46 5.34
N ALA A 124 -3.80 -8.55 4.82
CA ALA A 124 -4.08 -9.03 3.46
C ALA A 124 -3.38 -8.14 2.40
N GLU A 125 -3.54 -6.81 2.49
CA GLU A 125 -2.87 -5.87 1.59
C GLU A 125 -1.34 -5.98 1.67
N GLY A 126 -0.79 -6.15 2.86
CA GLY A 126 0.66 -6.30 3.07
C GLY A 126 1.22 -7.61 2.50
N ILE A 127 0.51 -8.74 2.67
CA ILE A 127 0.89 -10.03 2.08
C ILE A 127 0.84 -9.93 0.55
N HIS A 128 -0.24 -9.36 0.02
CA HIS A 128 -0.39 -9.14 -1.41
C HIS A 128 0.77 -8.33 -1.99
N LEU A 129 1.13 -7.22 -1.32
CA LEU A 129 2.25 -6.37 -1.74
C LEU A 129 3.58 -7.14 -1.78
N LEU A 130 3.86 -7.98 -0.78
CA LEU A 130 5.07 -8.79 -0.74
C LEU A 130 5.10 -9.84 -1.86
N VAL A 131 3.95 -10.44 -2.20
CA VAL A 131 3.84 -11.36 -3.33
C VAL A 131 4.09 -10.63 -4.66
N GLU A 132 3.47 -9.47 -4.88
CA GLU A 132 3.68 -8.66 -6.10
C GLU A 132 5.14 -8.23 -6.27
N ALA A 133 5.88 -8.07 -5.16
CA ALA A 133 7.29 -7.72 -5.15
C ALA A 133 8.25 -8.93 -5.23
N ASP A 134 7.76 -10.11 -5.62
CA ASP A 134 8.55 -11.35 -5.72
C ASP A 134 9.17 -11.80 -4.38
N GLN A 135 8.45 -11.56 -3.27
CA GLN A 135 8.82 -11.98 -1.92
C GLN A 135 7.77 -12.91 -1.25
N PRO A 136 7.30 -13.97 -1.92
CA PRO A 136 6.22 -14.81 -1.40
C PRO A 136 6.62 -15.58 -0.12
N ASP A 137 7.90 -15.95 0.04
CA ASP A 137 8.39 -16.55 1.30
C ASP A 137 8.26 -15.58 2.49
N THR A 138 8.60 -14.31 2.29
CA THR A 138 8.45 -13.26 3.30
C THR A 138 6.97 -13.00 3.59
N ALA A 139 6.14 -12.96 2.54
CA ALA A 139 4.69 -12.82 2.65
C ALA A 139 4.08 -13.90 3.54
N MET A 140 4.47 -15.16 3.32
CA MET A 140 4.07 -16.28 4.18
C MET A 140 4.54 -16.11 5.63
N GLN A 141 5.79 -15.71 5.86
CA GLN A 141 6.32 -15.52 7.21
C GLN A 141 5.55 -14.45 7.99
N VAL A 142 5.29 -13.30 7.37
CA VAL A 142 4.52 -12.19 7.97
C VAL A 142 3.08 -12.63 8.24
N GLY A 143 2.42 -13.27 7.26
CA GLY A 143 1.03 -13.68 7.39
C GLY A 143 0.82 -14.79 8.43
N MET A 144 1.63 -15.85 8.41
CA MET A 144 1.48 -16.97 9.36
C MET A 144 1.67 -16.57 10.83
N GLY A 145 2.49 -15.55 11.10
CA GLY A 145 2.72 -15.08 12.47
C GLY A 145 1.53 -14.33 13.09
N ARG A 146 0.57 -13.89 12.27
CA ARG A 146 -0.50 -12.97 12.68
C ARG A 146 -1.90 -13.41 12.29
N TRP A 147 -2.04 -14.22 11.25
CA TRP A 147 -3.33 -14.62 10.72
C TRP A 147 -4.17 -15.35 11.78
N ASN A 148 -5.40 -14.86 11.96
CA ASN A 148 -6.40 -15.45 12.81
C ASN A 148 -7.68 -15.71 11.99
N PRO A 149 -7.87 -16.92 11.44
CA PRO A 149 -8.99 -17.22 10.54
C PRO A 149 -10.39 -17.07 11.19
N GLU A 150 -10.47 -17.02 12.53
CA GLU A 150 -11.76 -16.80 13.21
C GLU A 150 -12.21 -15.33 13.15
N ASN A 151 -11.27 -14.39 13.18
CA ASN A 151 -11.55 -12.96 13.30
C ASN A 151 -11.18 -12.15 12.04
N ASP A 152 -10.21 -12.62 11.28
CA ASP A 152 -9.74 -11.95 10.07
C ASP A 152 -10.71 -12.17 8.91
N ILE A 153 -10.67 -11.27 7.94
CA ILE A 153 -11.31 -11.47 6.64
C ILE A 153 -10.67 -12.65 5.88
N PRO A 154 -11.44 -13.34 5.01
CA PRO A 154 -10.93 -14.48 4.23
C PRO A 154 -9.74 -14.12 3.33
N ASP A 155 -9.64 -12.85 2.91
CA ASP A 155 -8.58 -12.36 2.01
C ASP A 155 -7.18 -12.61 2.56
N VAL A 156 -6.97 -12.58 3.87
CA VAL A 156 -5.66 -12.91 4.47
C VAL A 156 -5.24 -14.34 4.11
N GLY A 157 -6.16 -15.29 4.27
CA GLY A 157 -5.91 -16.69 3.93
C GLY A 157 -5.77 -16.92 2.43
N ILE A 158 -6.56 -16.18 1.62
CA ILE A 158 -6.46 -16.23 0.15
C ILE A 158 -5.07 -15.80 -0.30
N GLU A 159 -4.54 -14.69 0.20
CA GLU A 159 -3.20 -14.23 -0.15
C GLU A 159 -2.11 -15.18 0.37
N LEU A 160 -2.29 -15.79 1.55
CA LEU A 160 -1.39 -16.84 2.06
C LEU A 160 -1.37 -18.08 1.16
N ILE A 161 -2.51 -18.49 0.61
CA ILE A 161 -2.61 -19.60 -0.34
C ILE A 161 -1.87 -19.26 -1.63
N LYS A 162 -2.08 -18.05 -2.18
CA LYS A 162 -1.35 -17.58 -3.36
C LYS A 162 0.16 -17.60 -3.13
N ALA A 163 0.63 -17.08 -2.00
CA ALA A 163 2.06 -17.10 -1.64
C ALA A 163 2.62 -18.53 -1.47
N ALA A 164 1.84 -19.44 -0.87
CA ALA A 164 2.23 -20.83 -0.72
C ALA A 164 2.31 -21.56 -2.06
N VAL A 165 1.36 -21.31 -2.97
CA VAL A 165 1.37 -21.86 -4.33
C VAL A 165 2.58 -21.34 -5.12
N GLU A 166 2.85 -20.03 -5.07
CA GLU A 166 4.00 -19.40 -5.76
C GLU A 166 5.35 -19.99 -5.31
N THR A 167 5.44 -20.38 -4.02
CA THR A 167 6.65 -21.02 -3.45
C THR A 167 6.66 -22.54 -3.60
N GLY A 168 5.67 -23.15 -4.25
CA GLY A 168 5.54 -24.60 -4.42
C GLY A 168 5.21 -25.35 -3.12
N LYS A 169 4.79 -24.66 -2.06
CA LYS A 169 4.42 -25.22 -0.75
C LYS A 169 2.96 -25.63 -0.72
N ILE A 170 2.59 -26.54 -1.62
CA ILE A 170 1.20 -26.99 -1.81
C ILE A 170 0.56 -27.52 -0.52
N SER A 171 1.31 -28.20 0.33
CA SER A 171 0.79 -28.69 1.62
C SER A 171 0.39 -27.56 2.58
N ASP A 172 1.10 -26.43 2.56
CA ASP A 172 0.73 -25.26 3.35
C ASP A 172 -0.52 -24.60 2.77
N ALA A 173 -0.61 -24.48 1.43
CA ALA A 173 -1.79 -23.96 0.75
C ALA A 173 -3.05 -24.77 1.09
N GLN A 174 -2.98 -26.10 1.05
CA GLN A 174 -4.08 -27.00 1.43
C GLN A 174 -4.49 -26.82 2.91
N ARG A 175 -3.52 -26.63 3.82
CA ARG A 175 -3.80 -26.38 5.24
C ARG A 175 -4.52 -25.06 5.44
N PHE A 176 -4.10 -24.00 4.74
CA PHE A 176 -4.75 -22.70 4.80
C PHE A 176 -6.17 -22.76 4.24
N LEU A 177 -6.39 -23.46 3.12
CA LEU A 177 -7.71 -23.66 2.54
C LEU A 177 -8.65 -24.36 3.53
N THR A 178 -8.19 -25.42 4.18
CA THR A 178 -8.97 -26.14 5.20
C THR A 178 -9.41 -25.21 6.34
N ALA A 179 -8.53 -24.32 6.80
CA ALA A 179 -8.87 -23.34 7.84
C ALA A 179 -9.91 -22.31 7.34
N LEU A 180 -9.77 -21.81 6.12
CA LEU A 180 -10.76 -20.91 5.52
C LEU A 180 -12.13 -21.56 5.37
N GLU A 181 -12.20 -22.81 4.91
CA GLU A 181 -13.48 -23.53 4.77
C GLU A 181 -14.17 -23.73 6.13
N GLN A 182 -13.39 -23.95 7.18
CA GLN A 182 -13.90 -24.12 8.53
C GLN A 182 -14.50 -22.81 9.08
N HIS A 183 -13.85 -21.68 8.85
CA HIS A 183 -14.24 -20.39 9.46
C HIS A 183 -15.11 -19.50 8.56
N HIS A 184 -15.09 -19.73 7.24
CA HIS A 184 -15.89 -19.01 6.25
C HIS A 184 -16.67 -19.98 5.34
N PRO A 185 -17.53 -20.85 5.90
CA PRO A 185 -18.22 -21.88 5.14
C PRO A 185 -19.14 -21.26 4.07
N GLY A 186 -19.00 -21.73 2.83
CA GLY A 186 -19.83 -21.30 1.70
C GLY A 186 -19.40 -19.97 1.06
N ASN A 187 -18.26 -19.40 1.44
CA ASN A 187 -17.66 -18.29 0.71
C ASN A 187 -17.18 -18.77 -0.67
N GLN A 188 -17.66 -18.14 -1.75
CA GLN A 188 -17.36 -18.57 -3.12
C GLN A 188 -15.87 -18.42 -3.47
N ASP A 189 -15.24 -17.32 -3.06
CA ASP A 189 -13.83 -17.06 -3.33
C ASP A 189 -12.95 -18.14 -2.68
N VAL A 190 -13.34 -18.62 -1.48
CA VAL A 190 -12.66 -19.73 -0.80
C VAL A 190 -12.85 -21.05 -1.55
N LEU A 191 -14.07 -21.33 -2.05
CA LEU A 191 -14.34 -22.56 -2.79
C LEU A 191 -13.56 -22.62 -4.11
N ASP A 192 -13.40 -21.49 -4.78
CA ASP A 192 -12.68 -21.40 -6.05
C ASP A 192 -11.17 -21.71 -5.89
N LEU A 193 -10.62 -21.61 -4.67
CA LEU A 193 -9.21 -21.94 -4.39
C LEU A 193 -8.86 -23.42 -4.55
N HIS A 194 -9.85 -24.34 -4.50
CA HIS A 194 -9.59 -25.76 -4.79
C HIS A 194 -9.04 -25.95 -6.20
N ALA A 195 -9.65 -25.29 -7.18
CA ALA A 195 -9.21 -25.35 -8.57
C ALA A 195 -7.83 -24.69 -8.72
N PHE A 196 -7.63 -23.54 -8.08
CA PHE A 196 -6.36 -22.81 -8.09
C PHE A 196 -5.18 -23.66 -7.56
N ILE A 197 -5.36 -24.35 -6.43
CA ILE A 197 -4.32 -25.22 -5.88
C ILE A 197 -4.09 -26.44 -6.78
N ALA A 198 -5.14 -27.05 -7.32
CA ALA A 198 -5.03 -28.22 -8.18
C ALA A 198 -4.32 -27.94 -9.50
N GLU A 199 -4.41 -26.71 -10.02
CA GLU A 199 -3.66 -26.30 -11.23
C GLU A 199 -2.15 -26.15 -11.00
N ALA A 200 -1.72 -26.02 -9.74
CA ALA A 200 -0.32 -25.87 -9.35
C ALA A 200 0.39 -27.18 -8.95
N GLU A 201 -0.34 -28.30 -8.88
CA GLU A 201 0.18 -29.66 -8.64
C GLU A 201 0.71 -30.34 -9.91
#